data_AF-A0A9W3PJI8-F1
#
_entry.id   AF-A0A9W3PJI8-F1
#
_cell.length_a   1.000
_cell.length_b   1.000
_cell.length_c   1.000
_cell.angle_alpha   90.00
_cell.angle_beta   90.00
_cell.angle_gamma   90.00
#
_symmetry.space_group_name_H-M   'P 1'
#
loop_
_entity.id
_entity.type
_entity.pdbx_description
1 polymer ?
#
loop_
_entity_poly.entity_id
_entity_poly.type
_entity_poly.pdbx_seq_one_letter_code
_entity_poly.pdbx_strand_id
1 'polypeptide(L)'
;MNTLHGWVKKYKQESAVIQQRAFRSEDKKTNEMERRIRDLEAENAILKGDALLRERPSIKFKFIHRHRFTYRVEKMCQVLHVSRSGYCKWKHHTKSLRQIQREQITKEIHRIFLESRCL
;
A
#
# COMPACT_ATOMS: atom_id res chain seq x y z
N MET A 1 4.98 51.68 -37.31
CA MET A 1 3.52 51.71 -37.11
C MET A 1 3.07 50.37 -36.55
N ASN A 2 2.62 50.33 -35.30
CA ASN A 2 2.16 49.09 -34.67
C ASN A 2 0.66 48.93 -34.95
N THR A 3 0.29 48.00 -35.83
CA THR A 3 -1.08 47.85 -36.31
C THR A 3 -1.94 47.07 -35.32
N LEU A 4 -3.25 47.39 -35.26
CA LEU A 4 -4.26 46.70 -34.46
C LEU A 4 -4.17 45.17 -34.57
N HIS A 5 -3.85 44.67 -35.76
CA HIS A 5 -3.66 43.24 -36.05
C HIS A 5 -2.52 42.60 -35.26
N GLY A 6 -1.41 43.33 -35.03
CA GLY A 6 -0.29 42.86 -34.21
C GLY A 6 -0.70 42.67 -32.74
N TRP A 7 -1.52 43.57 -32.20
CA TRP A 7 -2.05 43.47 -30.83
C TRP A 7 -3.05 42.32 -30.69
N VAL A 8 -3.97 42.15 -31.64
CA VAL A 8 -4.93 41.04 -31.64
C VAL A 8 -4.20 39.69 -31.68
N LYS A 9 -3.15 39.55 -32.50
CA LYS A 9 -2.36 38.32 -32.57
C LYS A 9 -1.62 38.04 -31.26
N LYS A 10 -1.00 39.06 -30.67
CA LYS A 10 -0.26 38.95 -29.40
C LYS A 10 -1.18 38.51 -28.25
N TYR A 11 -2.33 39.15 -28.07
CA TYR A 11 -3.25 38.80 -26.98
C TYR A 11 -3.92 37.45 -27.18
N LYS A 12 -4.21 37.02 -28.42
CA LYS A 12 -4.65 35.64 -28.69
C LYS A 12 -3.59 34.60 -28.31
N GLN A 13 -2.32 34.87 -28.63
CA GLN A 13 -1.20 34.00 -28.28
C GLN A 13 -1.00 33.95 -26.74
N GLU A 14 -1.03 35.10 -26.07
CA GLU A 14 -0.89 35.19 -24.61
C GLU A 14 -2.05 34.50 -23.88
N SER A 15 -3.29 34.68 -24.36
CA SER A 15 -4.47 34.00 -23.83
C SER A 15 -4.35 32.47 -23.96
N ALA A 16 -3.89 31.96 -25.11
CA ALA A 16 -3.67 30.53 -25.30
C ALA A 16 -2.59 29.97 -24.36
N VAL A 17 -1.50 30.72 -24.12
CA VAL A 17 -0.44 30.31 -23.18
C VAL A 17 -0.94 30.33 -21.73
N ILE A 18 -1.76 31.30 -21.35
CA ILE A 18 -2.38 31.38 -20.01
C ILE A 18 -3.34 30.21 -19.80
N GLN A 19 -4.18 29.90 -20.80
CA GLN A 19 -5.10 28.74 -20.76
C GLN A 19 -4.33 27.42 -20.65
N GLN A 20 -3.25 27.25 -21.41
CA GLN A 20 -2.41 26.06 -21.34
C GLN A 20 -1.72 25.92 -19.96
N ARG A 21 -1.25 27.03 -19.37
CA ARG A 21 -0.67 27.03 -18.02
C ARG A 21 -1.71 26.71 -16.95
N ALA A 22 -2.91 27.30 -17.05
CA ALA A 22 -4.01 27.02 -16.14
C ALA A 22 -4.40 25.54 -16.19
N PHE A 23 -4.58 24.96 -17.38
CA PHE A 23 -4.85 23.54 -17.60
C PHE A 23 -3.80 22.65 -16.95
N ARG A 24 -2.50 22.89 -17.20
CA ARG A 24 -1.42 22.13 -16.56
C ARG A 24 -1.43 22.25 -15.03
N SER A 25 -1.83 23.40 -14.50
CA SER A 25 -1.94 23.61 -13.05
C SER A 25 -3.11 22.82 -12.45
N GLU A 26 -4.24 22.77 -13.16
CA GLU A 26 -5.41 21.99 -12.76
C GLU A 26 -5.13 20.49 -12.86
N ASP A 27 -4.51 20.02 -13.95
CA ASP A 27 -4.05 18.63 -14.08
C ASP A 27 -3.16 18.21 -12.92
N LYS A 28 -2.26 19.10 -12.49
CA LYS A 28 -1.38 18.84 -11.34
C LYS A 28 -2.18 18.66 -10.05
N LYS A 29 -3.18 19.51 -9.80
CA LYS A 29 -4.07 19.41 -8.63
C LYS A 29 -4.91 18.13 -8.68
N THR A 30 -5.48 17.81 -9.84
CA THR A 30 -6.29 16.60 -10.05
C THR A 30 -5.47 15.33 -9.77
N ASN A 31 -4.26 15.24 -10.33
CA ASN A 31 -3.37 14.11 -10.08
C ASN A 31 -2.97 13.97 -8.60
N GLU A 32 -2.76 15.09 -7.90
CA GLU A 32 -2.44 15.09 -6.47
C GLU A 32 -3.61 14.62 -5.62
N MET A 33 -4.82 15.12 -5.92
CA MET A 33 -6.05 14.68 -5.24
C MET A 33 -6.36 13.20 -5.50
N GLU A 34 -6.25 12.73 -6.74
CA GLU A 34 -6.42 11.32 -7.07
C GLU A 34 -5.41 10.43 -6.36
N ARG A 35 -4.15 10.88 -6.26
CA ARG A 35 -3.13 10.18 -5.47
C ARG A 35 -3.54 10.09 -4.00
N ARG A 36 -4.05 11.19 -3.44
CA ARG A 36 -4.52 11.23 -2.06
C ARG A 36 -5.69 10.29 -1.83
N ILE A 37 -6.65 10.23 -2.76
CA ILE A 37 -7.77 9.28 -2.70
C ILE A 37 -7.26 7.84 -2.68
N ARG A 38 -6.35 7.48 -3.60
CA ARG A 38 -5.75 6.13 -3.63
C ARG A 38 -5.05 5.78 -2.31
N ASP A 39 -4.31 6.72 -1.74
CA ASP A 39 -3.63 6.51 -0.45
C ASP A 39 -4.62 6.32 0.70
N LEU A 40 -5.71 7.12 0.73
CA LEU A 40 -6.75 7.03 1.75
C LEU A 40 -7.60 5.76 1.63
N GLU A 41 -7.91 5.33 0.41
CA GLU A 41 -8.60 4.06 0.16
C GLU A 41 -7.73 2.87 0.57
N ALA A 42 -6.43 2.93 0.30
CA ALA A 42 -5.47 1.93 0.78
C ALA A 42 -5.42 1.88 2.32
N GLU A 43 -5.31 3.03 2.99
CA GLU A 43 -5.36 3.12 4.45
C GLU A 43 -6.65 2.51 5.01
N ASN A 44 -7.81 2.89 4.46
CA ASN A 44 -9.10 2.35 4.86
C ASN A 44 -9.21 0.85 4.63
N ALA A 45 -8.71 0.32 3.51
CA ALA A 45 -8.72 -1.11 3.25
C ALA A 45 -7.84 -1.89 4.24
N ILE A 46 -6.70 -1.32 4.65
CA ILE A 46 -5.82 -1.90 5.66
C ILE A 46 -6.49 -1.85 7.05
N LEU A 47 -7.10 -0.72 7.41
CA LEU A 47 -7.67 -0.46 8.74
C LEU A 47 -9.04 -1.08 8.97
N LYS A 48 -9.88 -1.23 7.92
CA LYS A 48 -11.20 -1.88 8.03
C LYS A 48 -11.11 -3.35 8.46
N GLY A 49 -9.92 -3.96 8.41
CA GLY A 49 -9.62 -5.22 9.07
C GLY A 49 -9.21 -5.03 10.54
N ASP A 50 -10.03 -4.34 11.35
CA ASP A 50 -9.76 -3.90 12.74
C ASP A 50 -9.17 -5.00 13.65
N ALA A 51 -9.44 -6.27 13.34
CA ALA A 51 -8.82 -7.43 13.98
C ALA A 51 -7.27 -7.38 13.96
N LEU A 52 -6.65 -6.87 12.90
CA LEU A 52 -5.21 -6.99 12.68
C LEU A 52 -4.35 -6.11 13.61
N LEU A 53 -4.90 -5.00 14.13
CA LEU A 53 -4.13 -4.07 14.97
C LEU A 53 -3.78 -4.69 16.33
N ARG A 54 -4.65 -5.56 16.85
CA ARG A 54 -4.46 -6.30 18.10
C ARG A 54 -3.61 -7.56 17.94
N GLU A 55 -3.34 -7.96 16.70
CA GLU A 55 -2.62 -9.19 16.40
C GLU A 55 -1.11 -9.08 16.60
N ARG A 56 -0.49 -10.25 16.76
CA ARG A 56 0.97 -10.37 16.86
C ARG A 56 1.66 -9.86 15.58
N PRO A 57 2.89 -9.29 15.68
CA PRO A 57 3.64 -8.82 14.52
C PRO A 57 3.78 -9.84 13.38
N SER A 58 3.84 -11.15 13.69
CA SER A 58 3.90 -12.21 12.69
C SER A 58 2.67 -12.29 11.78
N ILE A 59 1.47 -11.98 12.30
CA ILE A 59 0.22 -11.93 11.52
C ILE A 59 0.19 -10.65 10.69
N LYS A 60 0.59 -9.52 11.28
CA LYS A 60 0.76 -8.24 10.57
C LYS A 60 1.72 -8.38 9.39
N PHE A 61 2.87 -9.05 9.57
CA PHE A 61 3.82 -9.29 8.49
C PHE A 61 3.29 -10.22 7.39
N LYS A 62 2.49 -11.24 7.74
CA LYS A 62 1.79 -12.07 6.73
C LYS A 62 0.85 -11.25 5.87
N PHE A 63 0.07 -10.36 6.48
CA PHE A 63 -0.81 -9.43 5.76
C PHE A 63 0.00 -8.52 4.83
N ILE A 64 1.05 -7.87 5.34
CA ILE A 64 1.96 -7.02 4.55
C ILE A 64 2.52 -7.80 3.36
N HIS A 65 2.92 -9.06 3.55
CA HIS A 65 3.48 -9.88 2.49
C HIS A 65 2.46 -10.23 1.42
N ARG A 66 1.22 -10.54 1.81
CA ARG A 66 0.12 -10.85 0.88
C ARG A 66 -0.23 -9.65 0.01
N HIS A 67 -0.22 -8.44 0.57
CA HIS A 67 -0.65 -7.22 -0.12
C HIS A 67 0.50 -6.33 -0.64
N ARG A 68 1.73 -6.84 -0.64
CA ARG A 68 2.95 -6.08 -1.02
C ARG A 68 2.97 -5.50 -2.44
N PHE A 69 2.14 -6.02 -3.34
CA PHE A 69 2.03 -5.55 -4.72
C PHE A 69 0.89 -4.54 -4.90
N THR A 70 -0.08 -4.55 -3.99
CA THR A 70 -1.24 -3.64 -4.02
C THR A 70 -0.92 -2.36 -3.28
N TYR A 71 -0.23 -2.45 -2.13
CA TYR A 71 0.09 -1.33 -1.28
C TYR A 71 1.59 -1.24 -1.01
N ARG A 72 2.07 -0.01 -0.79
CA ARG A 72 3.46 0.22 -0.39
C ARG A 72 3.71 -0.38 0.99
N VAL A 73 4.77 -1.18 1.10
CA VAL A 73 5.15 -1.84 2.37
C VAL A 73 5.40 -0.81 3.48
N GLU A 74 6.00 0.33 3.15
CA GLU A 74 6.24 1.40 4.12
C GLU A 74 4.94 1.91 4.74
N LYS A 75 3.91 2.09 3.90
CA LYS A 75 2.61 2.57 4.33
C LYS A 75 1.91 1.56 5.23
N MET A 76 1.92 0.28 4.84
CA MET A 76 1.35 -0.78 5.66
C MET A 76 2.07 -0.93 7.01
N CYS A 77 3.40 -0.80 7.04
CA CYS A 77 4.17 -0.83 8.29
C CYS A 77 3.80 0.32 9.23
N GLN A 78 3.62 1.53 8.69
CA GLN A 78 3.16 2.70 9.46
C GLN A 78 1.77 2.48 10.04
N VAL A 79 0.81 2.05 9.20
CA VAL A 79 -0.59 1.84 9.60
C VAL A 79 -0.72 0.71 10.63
N LEU A 80 0.05 -0.37 10.49
CA LEU A 80 -0.02 -1.52 11.40
C LEU A 80 0.87 -1.39 12.65
N HIS A 81 1.56 -0.25 12.80
CA HIS A 81 2.51 0.02 13.88
C HIS A 81 3.60 -1.06 14.02
N VAL A 82 4.22 -1.46 12.92
CA VAL A 82 5.34 -2.40 12.89
C VAL A 82 6.55 -1.83 12.15
N SER A 83 7.75 -2.30 12.47
CA SER A 83 8.96 -1.82 11.82
C SER A 83 9.18 -2.49 10.46
N ARG A 84 9.64 -1.70 9.48
CA ARG A 84 10.07 -2.22 8.16
C ARG A 84 11.21 -3.22 8.30
N SER A 85 12.17 -2.97 9.18
CA SER A 85 13.27 -3.90 9.46
C SER A 85 12.76 -5.22 10.03
N GLY A 86 11.74 -5.20 10.90
CA GLY A 86 11.05 -6.39 11.39
C GLY A 86 10.38 -7.18 10.27
N TYR A 87 9.69 -6.51 9.35
CA TYR A 87 9.14 -7.15 8.16
C TYR A 87 10.22 -7.81 7.29
N CYS A 88 11.32 -7.09 7.02
CA CYS A 88 12.43 -7.63 6.24
C CYS A 88 13.05 -8.86 6.92
N LYS A 89 13.25 -8.83 8.25
CA LYS A 89 13.74 -9.99 9.00
C LYS A 89 12.77 -11.15 8.89
N TRP A 90 11.48 -10.92 9.10
CA TRP A 90 10.44 -11.94 8.99
C TRP A 90 10.36 -12.55 7.57
N LYS A 91 10.46 -11.73 6.53
CA LYS A 91 10.42 -12.17 5.12
C LYS A 91 11.58 -13.09 4.77
N HIS A 92 12.78 -12.77 5.24
CA HIS A 92 14.00 -13.54 4.96
C HIS A 92 14.28 -14.60 6.03
N HIS A 93 13.40 -14.74 7.02
CA HIS A 93 13.59 -15.71 8.08
C HIS A 93 13.38 -17.14 7.54
N THR A 94 14.49 -17.85 7.31
CA THR A 94 14.49 -19.29 7.08
C THR A 94 14.21 -20.02 8.40
N LYS A 95 13.24 -20.93 8.40
CA LYS A 95 12.96 -21.77 9.58
C LYS A 95 14.18 -22.63 9.89
N SER A 96 14.55 -22.73 11.16
CA SER A 96 15.58 -23.69 11.57
C SER A 96 15.05 -25.13 11.48
N LEU A 97 15.96 -26.11 11.37
CA LEU A 97 15.60 -27.53 11.39
C LEU A 97 14.72 -27.89 12.60
N ARG A 98 15.05 -27.35 13.77
CA ARG A 98 14.27 -27.52 15.00
C ARG A 98 12.85 -26.97 14.88
N GLN A 99 12.66 -25.81 14.24
CA GLN A 99 11.34 -25.23 14.03
C GLN A 99 10.51 -26.05 13.03
N ILE A 100 11.14 -26.54 11.95
CA ILE A 100 10.51 -27.41 10.97
C ILE A 100 10.01 -28.70 11.65
N GLN A 101 10.88 -29.34 12.43
CA GLN A 101 10.56 -30.58 13.13
C GLN A 101 9.44 -30.36 14.17
N ARG A 102 9.46 -29.23 14.89
CA ARG A 102 8.38 -28.89 15.83
C ARG A 102 7.04 -28.69 15.12
N GLU A 103 7.02 -28.06 13.95
CA GLU A 103 5.79 -27.92 13.15
C GLU A 103 5.26 -29.25 12.65
N GLN A 104 6.14 -30.17 12.23
CA GLN A 104 5.75 -31.53 11.83
C GLN A 104 5.13 -32.29 13.00
N ILE A 105 5.78 -32.30 14.17
CA ILE A 105 5.25 -32.94 15.38
C ILE A 105 3.90 -32.33 15.76
N THR A 106 3.77 -31.00 15.70
CA THR A 106 2.51 -30.32 16.01
C THR A 106 1.37 -30.74 15.07
N LYS A 107 1.65 -30.86 13.77
CA LYS A 107 0.68 -31.35 12.78
C LYS A 107 0.26 -32.79 13.06
N GLU A 108 1.21 -33.63 13.43
CA GLU A 108 0.98 -35.04 13.73
C GLU A 108 0.12 -35.22 14.98
N ILE A 109 0.41 -34.47 16.06
CA ILE A 109 -0.44 -34.44 17.25
C ILE A 109 -1.87 -34.01 16.89
N HIS A 110 -2.01 -32.97 16.05
CA HIS A 110 -3.32 -32.51 15.61
C HIS A 110 -4.08 -33.57 14.82
N ARG A 111 -3.39 -34.29 13.93
CA ARG A 111 -3.93 -35.38 13.14
C ARG A 111 -4.45 -36.49 14.05
N ILE A 112 -3.62 -36.98 14.96
CA ILE A 112 -3.98 -38.02 15.94
C ILE A 112 -5.18 -37.57 16.79
N PHE A 113 -5.16 -36.34 17.28
CA PHE A 113 -6.24 -35.79 18.09
C PHE A 113 -7.58 -35.76 17.33
N LEU A 114 -7.57 -35.37 16.05
CA LEU A 114 -8.78 -35.37 15.22
C LEU A 114 -9.26 -36.79 14.93
N GLU A 115 -8.35 -37.71 14.59
CA GLU A 115 -8.67 -39.13 14.36
C GLU A 115 -9.31 -39.76 15.61
N SER A 116 -8.79 -39.46 16.82
CA SER A 116 -9.35 -39.96 18.08
C SER A 116 -10.72 -39.38 18.46
N ARG A 117 -11.11 -38.25 17.86
CA ARG A 117 -12.38 -37.54 18.15
C ARG A 117 -13.47 -37.80 17.11
N CYS A 118 -13.13 -38.47 16.01
CA CYS A 118 -14.07 -38.90 14.97
C CYS A 118 -14.50 -40.37 15.14
N LEU A 119 -14.20 -40.98 16.28
CA LEU A 119 -14.82 -42.21 16.81
C LEU A 119 -15.92 -41.84 17.82
#